data_AF-A0A2M8XZI8-F1
#
_entry.id   AF-A0A2M8XZI8-F1
#
_cell.length_a   1.000
_cell.length_b   1.000
_cell.length_c   1.000
_cell.angle_alpha   90.00
_cell.angle_beta   90.00
_cell.angle_gamma   90.00
#
_symmetry.space_group_name_H-M   'P 1'
#
loop_
_entity.id
_entity.type
_entity.pdbx_description
1 polymer ?
#
loop_
_entity_poly.entity_id
_entity_poly.type
_entity_poly.pdbx_seq_one_letter_code
_entity_poly.pdbx_strand_id
1 'polypeptide(L)' 'MQTIEIKEKIQELENWLIENPNSLERNLIESDIKKLRTQLKKNHE' A
#
# COMPACT_ATOMS: atom_id res chain seq x y z
N MET A 1 9.68 14.42 0.29
CA MET A 1 8.35 14.49 -0.35
C MET A 1 7.86 13.10 -0.75
N GLN A 2 8.58 12.35 -1.59
CA GLN A 2 8.15 11.01 -2.07
C GLN A 2 7.81 9.97 -0.99
N THR A 3 8.48 9.97 0.17
CA THR A 3 8.17 9.02 1.26
C THR A 3 6.85 9.31 1.97
N ILE A 4 6.37 10.55 1.95
CA ILE A 4 5.06 10.94 2.50
C ILE A 4 3.97 10.42 1.55
N GLU A 5 4.12 10.66 0.25
CA GLU A 5 3.19 10.21 -0.79
C GLU A 5 3.02 8.68 -0.80
N ILE A 6 4.12 7.93 -0.62
CA ILE A 6 4.05 6.45 -0.53
C ILE A 6 3.31 5.99 0.73
N LYS A 7 3.47 6.68 1.87
CA LYS A 7 2.73 6.34 3.11
C LYS A 7 1.25 6.61 2.98
N GLU A 8 0.87 7.75 2.41
CA GLU A 8 -0.53 8.09 2.15
C GLU A 8 -1.17 7.07 1.19
N LYS A 9 -0.44 6.68 0.13
CA LYS A 9 -0.91 5.65 -0.81
C LYS A 9 -1.15 4.30 -0.14
N ILE A 10 -0.24 3.87 0.74
CA ILE A 10 -0.42 2.64 1.52
C ILE A 10 -1.68 2.73 2.37
N GLN A 11 -1.89 3.85 3.06
CA GLN A 11 -3.04 4.04 3.94
C GLN A 11 -4.37 4.06 3.17
N GLU A 12 -4.42 4.68 1.99
CA GLU A 12 -5.59 4.61 1.10
C GLU A 12 -5.92 3.18 0.70
N LEU A 13 -4.92 2.41 0.29
CA LEU A 13 -5.11 1.02 -0.13
C LEU A 13 -5.55 0.12 1.04
N GLU A 14 -5.00 0.34 2.24
CA GLU A 14 -5.43 -0.37 3.45
C GLU A 14 -6.88 -0.03 3.84
N ASN A 15 -7.26 1.24 3.77
CA ASN A 15 -8.65 1.66 3.99
C ASN A 15 -9.60 1.05 2.95
N TRP A 16 -9.20 1.03 1.68
CA TRP A 16 -10.01 0.42 0.64
C TRP A 16 -10.24 -1.08 0.88
N LEU A 17 -9.23 -1.80 1.37
CA LEU A 17 -9.35 -3.22 1.73
C LEU A 17 -10.27 -3.47 2.93
N ILE A 18 -10.39 -2.51 3.85
CA ILE A 18 -11.33 -2.55 4.97
C ILE A 18 -12.76 -2.41 4.44
N GLU A 19 -12.99 -1.45 3.54
CA GLU A 19 -14.30 -1.21 2.92
C GLU A 19 -14.71 -2.32 1.94
N ASN A 20 -13.73 -3.00 1.32
CA ASN A 20 -13.93 -4.02 0.29
C ASN A 20 -13.31 -5.38 0.67
N PRO A 21 -13.75 -6.01 1.78
CA PRO A 21 -13.08 -7.19 2.34
C PRO A 21 -13.12 -8.41 1.39
N ASN A 22 -14.15 -8.50 0.54
CA ASN A 22 -14.39 -9.61 -0.38
C ASN A 22 -14.06 -9.28 -1.85
N SER A 23 -13.34 -8.18 -2.12
CA SER A 23 -12.97 -7.87 -3.50
C SER A 23 -12.01 -8.92 -4.07
N LEU A 24 -12.23 -9.29 -5.33
CA LEU A 24 -11.33 -10.14 -6.11
C LEU A 24 -9.94 -9.51 -6.28
N GLU A 25 -9.86 -8.18 -6.20
CA GLU A 25 -8.63 -7.40 -6.35
C GLU A 25 -7.83 -7.31 -5.05
N ARG A 26 -8.36 -7.83 -3.94
CA ARG A 26 -7.70 -7.81 -2.62
C ARG A 26 -6.26 -8.30 -2.69
N ASN A 27 -6.05 -9.47 -3.31
CA ASN A 27 -4.72 -10.07 -3.43
C ASN A 27 -3.73 -9.19 -4.22
N LEU A 28 -4.21 -8.47 -5.23
CA LEU A 28 -3.39 -7.54 -6.02
C LEU A 28 -3.02 -6.32 -5.18
N ILE A 29 -3.99 -5.76 -4.46
CA ILE A 29 -3.79 -4.58 -3.61
C ILE A 29 -2.84 -4.89 -2.43
N GLU A 30 -2.99 -6.05 -1.79
CA GLU A 30 -2.06 -6.49 -0.74
C GLU A 30 -0.63 -6.65 -1.28
N SER A 31 -0.47 -7.14 -2.51
CA SER A 31 0.83 -7.25 -3.17
C SER A 31 1.45 -5.88 -3.46
N ASP A 32 0.65 -4.91 -3.91
CA ASP A 32 1.12 -3.55 -4.18
C ASP A 32 1.47 -2.80 -2.89
N ILE A 33 0.69 -2.93 -1.81
CA ILE A 33 1.05 -2.41 -0.47
C ILE A 33 2.42 -2.95 -0.05
N LYS A 34 2.68 -4.26 -0.26
CA LYS A 34 3.95 -4.89 0.09
C LYS A 34 5.13 -4.32 -0.73
N LYS A 35 4.93 -4.06 -2.02
CA LYS A 35 5.96 -3.42 -2.87
C LYS A 35 6.23 -1.99 -2.40
N LEU A 36 5.19 -1.21 -2.12
CA LEU A 36 5.31 0.17 -1.63
C LEU A 36 6.06 0.23 -0.30
N ARG A 37 5.74 -0.66 0.65
CA ARG A 37 6.50 -0.80 1.91
C ARG A 37 7.97 -1.16 1.68
N THR A 38 8.25 -2.02 0.71
CA THR A 38 9.62 -2.39 0.34
C THR A 38 10.40 -1.21 -0.23
N GLN A 39 9.78 -0.44 -1.13
CA GLN A 39 10.38 0.78 -1.69
C GLN A 39 10.63 1.82 -0.60
N LEU A 40 9.71 1.97 0.34
CA LEU A 40 9.86 2.90 1.46
C LEU A 40 11.03 2.51 2.38
N LYS A 41 11.23 1.20 2.61
CA LYS A 41 12.38 0.69 3.35
C LYS A 41 13.70 0.95 2.61
N LYS A 42 13.75 0.70 1.30
CA LYS A 42 14.95 0.93 0.47
C LYS A 42 15.34 2.41 0.35
N ASN A 43 14.37 3.33 0.31
CA ASN A 43 14.64 4.77 0.28
C ASN A 43 15.09 5.34 1.64
N HIS A 44 15.08 4.54 2.70
CA HIS A 44 15.52 4.92 4.04
C HIS A 44 16.90 4.34 4.41
N GLU A 45 17.51 3.53 3.54
CA GLU A 45 18.91 3.06 3.60
C GLU A 45 19.80 3.93 2.71
#